data_AF-A0A8J3FD88-F1
#
_entry.id   AF-A0A8J3FD88-F1
#
_cell.length_a   1.000
_cell.length_b   1.000
_cell.length_c   1.000
_cell.angle_alpha   90.00
_cell.angle_beta   90.00
_cell.angle_gamma   90.00
#
_symmetry.space_group_name_H-M   'P 1'
#
loop_
_entity.id
_entity.type
_entity.pdbx_description
1 polymer ?
#
loop_
_entity_poly.entity_id
_entity_poly.type
_entity_poly.pdbx_seq_one_letter_code
_entity_poly.pdbx_strand_id
1 'polypeptide(L)'
;MTANAVRILTAAGLVVALGSGSAVAAAAPPAPVAARGTAPYCYDEPVTAQADISDVRSAFKQSNWLPTIQAMYKRRWPSGEGLATAQAKDKYFDQFVKKESFEALAESMMVAIHEETHMWDLDPSRTSWNKHMGAWINNTQQAAKVPLHGGFPRKEILPLIKDNLTSSMDETYLKDKTQGEYFLQGVMAELNAGLMGLPAATVVGEYIKGVGASNSRDIVATNMLYLQLYLRVAKSSHADYWAKIKNEPALRELVLTEFLRGAYWQERAAAHPAAGKLGGPNATKIIAKNYDPANIAILEEFTGRKLRVQGGQLHCTAD
;
A
#
# COMPACT_ATOMS: atom_id res chain seq x y z
N MET A 1 -53.99 11.04 46.75
CA MET A 1 -53.38 12.38 46.81
C MET A 1 -53.35 12.96 45.42
N THR A 2 -54.03 14.09 45.26
CA THR A 2 -54.25 14.87 44.05
C THR A 2 -53.07 15.79 43.72
N ALA A 3 -53.05 16.22 42.44
CA ALA A 3 -52.66 17.54 41.93
C ALA A 3 -51.30 17.71 41.20
N ASN A 4 -51.48 17.81 39.88
CA ASN A 4 -50.80 18.63 38.85
C ASN A 4 -49.97 19.85 39.32
N ALA A 5 -48.91 20.15 38.56
CA ALA A 5 -48.74 21.48 37.95
C ALA A 5 -47.83 21.43 36.71
N VAL A 6 -48.42 21.84 35.59
CA VAL A 6 -47.81 22.16 34.29
C VAL A 6 -47.08 23.51 34.40
N ARG A 7 -45.90 23.63 33.77
CA ARG A 7 -45.41 24.94 33.29
C ARG A 7 -44.90 24.81 31.86
N ILE A 8 -45.64 25.50 30.99
CA ILE A 8 -45.32 25.84 29.60
C ILE A 8 -44.24 26.93 29.63
N LEU A 9 -43.20 26.79 28.80
CA LEU A 9 -42.35 27.91 28.36
C LEU A 9 -42.03 27.72 26.87
N THR A 10 -42.87 28.37 26.07
CA THR A 10 -42.57 29.14 24.85
C THR A 10 -41.30 28.82 24.08
N ALA A 11 -41.51 28.31 22.86
CA ALA A 11 -40.56 28.30 21.76
C ALA A 11 -40.18 29.74 21.37
N ALA A 12 -38.88 30.06 21.45
CA ALA A 12 -38.28 31.19 20.75
C ALA A 12 -37.50 30.62 19.56
N GLY A 13 -37.90 31.01 18.35
CA GLY A 13 -37.29 30.57 17.11
C GLY A 13 -35.85 31.04 16.99
N LEU A 14 -34.92 30.09 16.94
CA LEU A 14 -33.58 30.33 16.46
C LEU A 14 -33.59 30.08 14.94
N VAL A 15 -33.59 31.17 14.18
CA VAL A 15 -33.27 31.15 12.75
C VAL A 15 -31.80 30.77 12.64
N VAL A 16 -31.52 29.50 12.37
CA VAL A 16 -30.19 29.06 11.94
C VAL A 16 -30.02 29.60 10.53
N ALA A 17 -29.20 30.64 10.39
CA ALA A 17 -28.66 31.05 9.11
C ALA A 17 -27.86 29.86 8.55
N LEU A 18 -28.43 29.16 7.59
CA LEU A 18 -27.73 28.21 6.75
C LEU A 18 -26.72 29.02 5.92
N GLY A 19 -25.53 29.22 6.50
CA GLY A 19 -24.38 29.60 5.71
C GLY A 19 -24.23 28.57 4.60
N SER A 20 -24.04 29.04 3.37
CA SER A 20 -23.68 28.24 2.22
C SER A 20 -22.32 27.60 2.46
N GLY A 21 -22.29 26.56 3.29
CA GLY A 21 -21.18 25.66 3.40
C GLY A 21 -21.11 24.92 2.08
N SER A 22 -20.10 25.26 1.27
CA SER A 22 -19.68 24.43 0.16
C SER A 22 -19.50 23.02 0.69
N ALA A 23 -20.46 22.14 0.43
CA ALA A 23 -20.27 20.72 0.61
C ALA A 23 -19.10 20.35 -0.28
N VAL A 24 -17.93 20.13 0.32
CA VAL A 24 -16.84 19.44 -0.37
C VAL A 24 -17.42 18.07 -0.71
N ALA A 25 -17.81 17.90 -1.97
CA ALA A 25 -18.28 16.62 -2.46
C ALA A 25 -17.20 15.59 -2.09
N ALA A 26 -17.57 14.61 -1.27
CA ALA A 26 -16.67 13.50 -0.99
C ALA A 26 -16.27 12.92 -2.35
N ALA A 27 -14.96 12.82 -2.61
CA ALA A 27 -14.47 12.20 -3.82
C ALA A 27 -15.13 10.82 -3.96
N ALA A 28 -15.64 10.51 -5.16
CA ALA A 28 -16.18 9.18 -5.42
C ALA A 28 -15.10 8.14 -5.08
N PRO A 29 -15.48 7.02 -4.44
CA PRO A 29 -14.51 5.97 -4.13
C PRO A 29 -13.85 5.48 -5.43
N PRO A 30 -12.57 5.10 -5.41
CA PRO A 30 -11.89 4.59 -6.59
C PRO A 30 -12.61 3.38 -7.17
N ALA A 31 -12.50 3.17 -8.49
CA ALA A 31 -13.16 2.06 -9.15
C ALA A 31 -12.44 0.73 -8.84
N PRO A 32 -13.15 -0.41 -8.87
CA PRO A 32 -12.50 -1.72 -8.83
C PRO A 32 -11.47 -1.87 -9.95
N VAL A 33 -10.36 -2.56 -9.69
CA VAL A 33 -9.42 -2.95 -10.75
C VAL A 33 -10.13 -3.84 -11.75
N ALA A 34 -10.23 -3.39 -13.00
CA ALA A 34 -10.79 -4.17 -14.08
C ALA A 34 -9.72 -5.08 -14.71
N ALA A 35 -10.14 -6.26 -15.17
CA ALA A 35 -9.27 -7.14 -15.94
C ALA A 35 -8.76 -6.41 -17.19
N ARG A 36 -7.45 -6.36 -17.35
CA ARG A 36 -6.81 -5.70 -18.49
C ARG A 36 -6.84 -6.65 -19.69
N GLY A 37 -7.16 -6.11 -20.87
CA GLY A 37 -7.04 -6.82 -22.14
C GLY A 37 -5.59 -7.22 -22.45
N THR A 38 -5.36 -7.94 -23.55
CA THR A 38 -4.02 -8.44 -23.93
C THR A 38 -3.05 -7.36 -24.39
N ALA A 39 -3.53 -6.13 -24.64
CA ALA A 39 -2.70 -5.02 -25.09
C ALA A 39 -1.61 -4.68 -24.05
N PRO A 40 -0.41 -4.29 -24.51
CA PRO A 40 0.67 -3.83 -23.63
C PRO A 40 0.21 -2.72 -22.69
N TYR A 41 0.66 -2.79 -21.44
CA TYR A 41 0.26 -1.87 -20.39
C TYR A 41 1.45 -1.50 -19.51
N CYS A 42 1.53 -0.22 -19.14
CA CYS A 42 2.48 0.29 -18.16
C CYS A 42 1.70 0.81 -16.95
N TYR A 43 2.15 0.48 -15.74
CA TYR A 43 1.65 1.17 -14.56
C TYR A 43 2.21 2.59 -14.52
N ASP A 44 1.33 3.56 -14.30
CA ASP A 44 1.69 4.94 -14.02
C ASP A 44 0.66 5.56 -13.07
N GLU A 45 1.08 6.59 -12.35
CA GLU A 45 0.20 7.42 -11.55
C GLU A 45 0.73 8.87 -11.48
N PRO A 46 -0.15 9.87 -11.29
CA PRO A 46 0.31 11.25 -11.14
C PRO A 46 1.30 11.39 -9.98
N VAL A 47 2.49 11.92 -10.27
CA VAL A 47 3.53 12.16 -9.27
C VAL A 47 4.41 13.33 -9.70
N THR A 48 4.75 14.19 -8.75
CA THR A 48 5.71 15.28 -8.93
C THR A 48 6.53 15.35 -7.64
N ALA A 49 7.36 14.32 -7.42
CA ALA A 49 8.02 14.07 -6.13
C ALA A 49 8.84 15.26 -5.61
N GLN A 50 9.33 16.13 -6.50
CA GLN A 50 10.14 17.31 -6.15
C GLN A 50 9.37 18.64 -6.22
N ALA A 51 8.03 18.63 -6.31
CA ALA A 51 7.26 19.86 -6.25
C ALA A 51 7.55 20.62 -4.95
N ASP A 52 7.62 21.94 -5.00
CA ASP A 52 7.89 22.73 -3.80
C ASP A 52 6.74 22.63 -2.78
N ILE A 53 7.11 22.36 -1.54
CA ILE A 53 6.22 22.29 -0.38
C ILE A 53 6.74 23.15 0.78
N SER A 54 7.64 24.10 0.49
CA SER A 54 8.25 24.98 1.49
C SER A 54 7.21 25.72 2.34
N ASP A 55 6.15 26.23 1.73
CA ASP A 55 5.03 26.87 2.40
C ASP A 55 4.21 25.89 3.26
N VAL A 56 4.00 24.66 2.79
CA VAL A 56 3.32 23.60 3.58
C VAL A 56 4.12 23.27 4.83
N ARG A 57 5.45 23.15 4.69
CA ARG A 57 6.38 22.94 5.80
C ARG A 57 6.38 24.13 6.77
N SER A 58 6.47 25.36 6.27
CA SER A 58 6.47 26.57 7.10
C SER A 58 5.15 26.78 7.85
N ALA A 59 4.03 26.30 7.32
CA ALA A 59 2.72 26.37 7.95
C ALA A 59 2.42 25.21 8.90
N PHE A 60 3.30 24.21 9.02
CA PHE A 60 3.08 23.04 9.88
C PHE A 60 2.97 23.42 11.36
N LYS A 61 1.98 22.82 12.01
CA LYS A 61 1.73 22.82 13.45
C LYS A 61 1.25 21.42 13.84
N GLN A 62 1.51 20.99 15.07
CA GLN A 62 1.01 19.71 15.56
C GLN A 62 -0.51 19.56 15.38
N SER A 63 -1.29 20.65 15.53
CA SER A 63 -2.74 20.63 15.40
C SER A 63 -3.27 20.52 13.97
N ASN A 64 -2.44 20.77 12.94
CA ASN A 64 -2.85 20.69 11.53
C ASN A 64 -2.13 19.56 10.75
N TRP A 65 -1.62 18.55 11.45
CA TRP A 65 -0.87 17.44 10.85
C TRP A 65 -1.59 16.79 9.65
N LEU A 66 -2.88 16.48 9.76
CA LEU A 66 -3.62 15.81 8.69
C LEU A 66 -3.81 16.72 7.46
N PRO A 67 -4.30 17.98 7.61
CA PRO A 67 -4.26 18.96 6.52
C PRO A 67 -2.86 19.15 5.89
N THR A 68 -1.79 19.11 6.69
CA THR A 68 -0.42 19.20 6.18
C THR A 68 -0.07 18.01 5.29
N ILE A 69 -0.36 16.78 5.71
CA ILE A 69 -0.13 15.58 4.90
C ILE A 69 -0.94 15.63 3.60
N GLN A 70 -2.22 16.00 3.68
CA GLN A 70 -3.10 16.12 2.50
C GLN A 70 -2.55 17.16 1.52
N ALA A 71 -2.17 18.35 1.98
CA ALA A 71 -1.62 19.40 1.12
C ALA A 71 -0.27 19.01 0.49
N MET A 72 0.60 18.35 1.26
CA MET A 72 1.87 17.83 0.80
C MET A 72 1.69 16.78 -0.30
N TYR A 73 0.85 15.77 -0.07
CA TYR A 73 0.60 14.73 -1.06
C TYR A 73 -0.17 15.23 -2.26
N LYS A 74 -1.11 16.15 -2.11
CA LYS A 74 -1.81 16.74 -3.25
C LYS A 74 -0.85 17.28 -4.31
N ARG A 75 0.28 17.86 -3.88
CA ARG A 75 1.30 18.42 -4.79
C ARG A 75 2.27 17.37 -5.32
N ARG A 76 2.66 16.40 -4.50
CA ARG A 76 3.75 15.48 -4.84
C ARG A 76 3.29 14.09 -5.27
N TRP A 77 2.18 13.62 -4.75
CA TRP A 77 1.58 12.30 -5.00
C TRP A 77 0.08 12.31 -4.70
N PRO A 78 -0.76 12.77 -5.64
CA PRO A 78 -2.21 12.85 -5.44
C PRO A 78 -2.85 11.57 -4.90
N SER A 79 -2.36 10.37 -5.26
CA SER A 79 -2.88 9.12 -4.69
C SER A 79 -2.73 9.03 -3.17
N GLY A 80 -1.66 9.60 -2.61
CA GLY A 80 -1.46 9.72 -1.17
C GLY A 80 -2.41 10.71 -0.51
N GLU A 81 -2.82 11.79 -1.20
CA GLU A 81 -3.84 12.71 -0.70
C GLU A 81 -5.19 12.02 -0.60
N GLY A 82 -5.60 11.30 -1.65
CA GLY A 82 -6.88 10.58 -1.65
C GLY A 82 -6.92 9.51 -0.57
N LEU A 83 -5.82 8.78 -0.39
CA LEU A 83 -5.70 7.81 0.69
C LEU A 83 -5.80 8.48 2.08
N ALA A 84 -4.99 9.52 2.35
CA ALA A 84 -5.04 10.24 3.62
C ALA A 84 -6.41 10.87 3.89
N THR A 85 -7.13 11.26 2.84
CA THR A 85 -8.52 11.75 2.92
C THR A 85 -9.49 10.61 3.25
N ALA A 86 -9.34 9.44 2.65
CA ALA A 86 -10.16 8.27 2.94
C ALA A 86 -9.97 7.76 4.38
N GLN A 87 -8.76 7.91 4.93
CA GLN A 87 -8.38 7.53 6.30
C GLN A 87 -8.56 8.66 7.32
N ALA A 88 -9.05 9.84 6.92
CA ALA A 88 -9.16 11.02 7.79
C ALA A 88 -10.00 10.79 9.07
N LYS A 89 -10.87 9.78 9.06
CA LYS A 89 -11.73 9.40 10.20
C LYS A 89 -11.29 8.13 10.91
N ASP A 90 -10.18 7.51 10.48
CA ASP A 90 -9.62 6.38 11.19
C ASP A 90 -9.01 6.86 12.50
N LYS A 91 -9.47 6.28 13.61
CA LYS A 91 -8.99 6.61 14.96
C LYS A 91 -7.58 6.10 15.22
N TYR A 92 -7.08 5.18 14.39
CA TYR A 92 -5.75 4.59 14.51
C TYR A 92 -4.69 5.37 13.75
N PHE A 93 -5.05 6.18 12.75
CA PHE A 93 -4.08 6.91 11.91
C PHE A 93 -3.12 7.76 12.72
N ASP A 94 -3.65 8.50 13.70
CA ASP A 94 -2.87 9.39 14.57
C ASP A 94 -1.69 8.68 15.27
N GLN A 95 -1.88 7.42 15.70
CA GLN A 95 -0.90 6.72 16.54
C GLN A 95 0.44 6.47 15.85
N PHE A 96 0.46 6.48 14.53
CA PHE A 96 1.65 6.28 13.71
C PHE A 96 2.30 7.59 13.27
N VAL A 97 1.67 8.73 13.55
CA VAL A 97 2.09 10.05 13.08
C VAL A 97 2.88 10.77 14.17
N LYS A 98 4.13 11.13 13.85
CA LYS A 98 4.98 11.95 14.71
C LYS A 98 4.76 13.43 14.39
N LYS A 99 4.45 14.25 15.39
CA LYS A 99 3.92 15.61 15.17
C LYS A 99 4.77 16.72 15.77
N GLU A 100 5.96 16.38 16.26
CA GLU A 100 6.83 17.29 17.00
C GLU A 100 7.53 18.29 16.07
N SER A 101 7.67 17.94 14.79
CA SER A 101 8.20 18.80 13.73
C SER A 101 7.76 18.29 12.36
N PHE A 102 7.94 19.10 11.31
CA PHE A 102 7.64 18.67 9.95
C PHE A 102 8.53 17.50 9.52
N GLU A 103 9.81 17.49 9.91
CA GLU A 103 10.70 16.37 9.62
C GLU A 103 10.31 15.09 10.36
N ALA A 104 9.85 15.20 11.61
CA ALA A 104 9.30 14.06 12.33
C ALA A 104 8.02 13.53 11.64
N LEU A 105 7.15 14.43 11.18
CA LEU A 105 5.98 14.11 10.38
C LEU A 105 6.38 13.33 9.12
N ALA A 106 7.23 13.92 8.28
CA ALA A 106 7.73 13.31 7.05
C ALA A 106 8.39 11.95 7.28
N GLU A 107 9.20 11.82 8.33
CA GLU A 107 9.85 10.55 8.69
C GLU A 107 8.84 9.47 9.11
N SER A 108 7.73 9.85 9.76
CA SER A 108 6.69 8.90 10.15
C SER A 108 5.77 8.47 9.00
N MET A 109 5.78 9.17 7.86
CA MET A 109 4.83 8.93 6.76
C MET A 109 4.93 7.55 6.14
N MET A 110 6.14 6.98 6.08
CA MET A 110 6.32 5.61 5.62
C MET A 110 5.46 4.66 6.45
N VAL A 111 5.64 4.69 7.77
CA VAL A 111 4.94 3.81 8.72
C VAL A 111 3.46 4.16 8.78
N ALA A 112 3.10 5.44 8.90
CA ALA A 112 1.70 5.84 9.04
C ALA A 112 0.85 5.40 7.84
N ILE A 113 1.33 5.62 6.62
CA ILE A 113 0.60 5.21 5.42
C ILE A 113 0.66 3.68 5.22
N HIS A 114 1.78 3.03 5.53
CA HIS A 114 1.91 1.57 5.52
C HIS A 114 0.91 0.89 6.47
N GLU A 115 0.93 1.26 7.75
CA GLU A 115 0.09 0.63 8.78
C GLU A 115 -1.40 0.90 8.56
N GLU A 116 -1.76 2.11 8.11
CA GLU A 116 -3.14 2.43 7.80
C GLU A 116 -3.66 1.67 6.56
N THR A 117 -2.78 1.21 5.68
CA THR A 117 -3.18 0.41 4.52
C THR A 117 -3.26 -1.08 4.83
N HIS A 118 -2.60 -1.55 5.89
CA HIS A 118 -3.05 -2.77 6.55
C HIS A 118 -4.51 -2.63 7.02
N MET A 119 -4.91 -1.49 7.60
CA MET A 119 -6.32 -1.27 7.99
C MET A 119 -7.25 -1.18 6.78
N TRP A 120 -6.78 -0.66 5.63
CA TRP A 120 -7.53 -0.74 4.37
C TRP A 120 -7.87 -2.19 4.01
N ASP A 121 -6.85 -3.04 4.09
CA ASP A 121 -6.91 -4.47 3.78
C ASP A 121 -7.47 -5.32 4.91
N LEU A 122 -7.74 -4.77 6.08
CA LEU A 122 -8.28 -5.52 7.22
C LEU A 122 -9.70 -5.05 7.60
N ASP A 123 -10.19 -3.99 6.98
CA ASP A 123 -11.58 -3.56 7.12
C ASP A 123 -12.53 -4.68 6.68
N PRO A 124 -13.44 -5.14 7.55
CA PRO A 124 -14.32 -6.28 7.29
C PRO A 124 -15.28 -6.06 6.11
N SER A 125 -15.51 -4.82 5.69
CA SER A 125 -16.33 -4.52 4.51
C SER A 125 -15.62 -4.87 3.19
N ARG A 126 -14.28 -4.95 3.21
CA ARG A 126 -13.40 -5.23 2.07
C ARG A 126 -12.70 -6.59 2.21
N THR A 127 -12.32 -6.97 3.42
CA THR A 127 -11.55 -8.18 3.69
C THR A 127 -12.30 -9.16 4.58
N SER A 128 -12.08 -10.44 4.34
CA SER A 128 -12.32 -11.49 5.31
C SER A 128 -11.07 -12.35 5.33
N TRP A 129 -10.52 -12.53 6.53
CA TRP A 129 -9.29 -13.29 6.74
C TRP A 129 -9.29 -14.62 5.95
N ASN A 130 -8.22 -14.84 5.18
CA ASN A 130 -8.02 -16.00 4.28
C ASN A 130 -9.13 -16.28 3.23
N LYS A 131 -10.11 -15.38 3.03
CA LYS A 131 -11.17 -15.55 2.04
C LYS A 131 -11.06 -14.56 0.89
N HIS A 132 -11.02 -13.27 1.22
CA HIS A 132 -10.84 -12.19 0.24
C HIS A 132 -10.08 -11.03 0.86
N MET A 133 -9.39 -10.24 0.03
CA MET A 133 -8.68 -9.02 0.45
C MET A 133 -9.15 -7.76 -0.30
N GLY A 134 -8.96 -6.62 0.36
CA GLY A 134 -8.87 -5.32 -0.29
C GLY A 134 -7.42 -4.92 -0.59
N ALA A 135 -7.24 -3.88 -1.40
CA ALA A 135 -6.00 -3.18 -1.67
C ALA A 135 -6.31 -1.77 -2.20
N TRP A 136 -5.69 -0.72 -1.66
CA TRP A 136 -5.67 0.59 -2.31
C TRP A 136 -4.54 0.62 -3.33
N ILE A 137 -4.79 1.12 -4.54
CA ILE A 137 -3.75 1.17 -5.60
C ILE A 137 -3.39 2.62 -5.89
N ASN A 138 -4.37 3.43 -6.27
CA ASN A 138 -4.21 4.85 -6.53
C ASN A 138 -5.58 5.56 -6.42
N ASN A 139 -5.61 6.88 -6.70
CA ASN A 139 -6.86 7.66 -6.63
C ASN A 139 -8.00 7.19 -7.54
N THR A 140 -7.72 6.40 -8.57
CA THR A 140 -8.73 5.93 -9.52
C THR A 140 -9.02 4.44 -9.40
N GLN A 141 -8.19 3.69 -8.66
CA GLN A 141 -8.21 2.23 -8.61
C GLN A 141 -8.05 1.69 -7.20
N GLN A 142 -8.89 0.72 -6.87
CA GLN A 142 -8.78 -0.13 -5.69
C GLN A 142 -9.19 -1.56 -6.01
N ALA A 143 -8.76 -2.51 -5.20
CA ALA A 143 -9.33 -3.84 -5.14
C ALA A 143 -10.11 -3.96 -3.82
N ALA A 144 -11.34 -4.46 -3.84
CA ALA A 144 -12.18 -4.43 -2.64
C ALA A 144 -12.53 -5.80 -2.08
N LYS A 145 -12.63 -6.86 -2.90
CA LYS A 145 -13.01 -8.22 -2.46
C LYS A 145 -12.36 -9.28 -3.34
N VAL A 146 -11.04 -9.23 -3.48
CA VAL A 146 -10.29 -10.17 -4.32
C VAL A 146 -10.27 -11.54 -3.66
N PRO A 147 -10.83 -12.60 -4.27
CA PRO A 147 -10.84 -13.93 -3.68
C PRO A 147 -9.43 -14.52 -3.57
N LEU A 148 -9.12 -15.10 -2.41
CA LEU A 148 -7.81 -15.70 -2.14
C LEU A 148 -7.84 -17.23 -2.13
N HIS A 149 -9.03 -17.83 -2.03
CA HIS A 149 -9.24 -19.29 -2.07
C HIS A 149 -8.46 -20.06 -1.00
N GLY A 150 -8.14 -19.42 0.13
CA GLY A 150 -7.36 -20.00 1.21
C GLY A 150 -5.86 -19.92 0.94
N GLY A 151 -5.19 -21.08 0.97
CA GLY A 151 -3.75 -21.20 0.77
C GLY A 151 -3.08 -22.16 1.73
N PHE A 152 -1.79 -21.95 1.93
CA PHE A 152 -0.93 -22.72 2.81
C PHE A 152 -0.02 -21.75 3.61
N PRO A 153 0.54 -22.17 4.75
CA PRO A 153 1.45 -21.33 5.55
C PRO A 153 2.58 -20.71 4.72
N ARG A 154 2.74 -19.38 4.77
CA ARG A 154 3.77 -18.69 3.98
C ARG A 154 5.19 -19.11 4.36
N LYS A 155 5.41 -19.64 5.56
CA LYS A 155 6.69 -20.25 5.96
C LYS A 155 7.16 -21.37 5.02
N GLU A 156 6.27 -22.01 4.26
CA GLU A 156 6.64 -23.06 3.29
C GLU A 156 7.56 -22.56 2.17
N ILE A 157 7.68 -21.25 1.97
CA ILE A 157 8.63 -20.68 1.01
C ILE A 157 10.07 -20.62 1.51
N LEU A 158 10.29 -20.74 2.84
CA LEU A 158 11.62 -20.64 3.46
C LEU A 158 12.69 -21.52 2.79
N PRO A 159 12.41 -22.78 2.42
CA PRO A 159 13.42 -23.61 1.76
C PRO A 159 13.89 -23.08 0.40
N LEU A 160 13.16 -22.16 -0.24
CA LEU A 160 13.57 -21.53 -1.50
C LEU A 160 14.53 -20.34 -1.29
N ILE A 161 14.64 -19.82 -0.07
CA ILE A 161 15.54 -18.72 0.28
C ILE A 161 16.90 -19.31 0.67
N LYS A 162 17.92 -19.10 -0.17
CA LYS A 162 19.24 -19.75 -0.04
C LYS A 162 20.37 -18.83 0.43
N ASP A 163 20.07 -17.56 0.66
CA ASP A 163 21.01 -16.56 1.19
C ASP A 163 20.37 -15.82 2.35
N ASN A 164 21.05 -14.78 2.83
CA ASN A 164 20.66 -14.01 4.01
C ASN A 164 20.18 -12.58 3.66
N LEU A 165 19.89 -12.29 2.38
CA LEU A 165 19.56 -10.93 1.95
C LEU A 165 18.31 -10.39 2.63
N THR A 166 17.32 -11.26 2.90
CA THR A 166 16.01 -10.95 3.49
C THR A 166 15.92 -11.36 4.96
N SER A 167 17.05 -11.71 5.60
CA SER A 167 17.05 -12.42 6.90
C SER A 167 16.23 -11.75 8.00
N SER A 168 16.27 -10.42 8.13
CA SER A 168 15.46 -9.68 9.12
C SER A 168 13.95 -9.81 8.90
N MET A 169 13.52 -9.84 7.64
CA MET A 169 12.14 -10.06 7.25
C MET A 169 11.76 -11.54 7.34
N ASP A 170 12.69 -12.45 7.05
CA ASP A 170 12.45 -13.89 7.20
C ASP A 170 12.14 -14.23 8.67
N GLU A 171 12.86 -13.64 9.62
CA GLU A 171 12.59 -13.82 11.07
C GLU A 171 11.17 -13.38 11.43
N THR A 172 10.74 -12.23 10.94
CA THR A 172 9.44 -11.64 11.29
C THR A 172 8.27 -12.33 10.60
N TYR A 173 8.38 -12.57 9.29
CA TYR A 173 7.24 -12.97 8.47
C TYR A 173 7.16 -14.47 8.26
N LEU A 174 8.30 -15.17 8.23
CA LEU A 174 8.34 -16.57 7.82
C LEU A 174 8.66 -17.51 8.99
N LYS A 175 9.57 -17.13 9.89
CA LYS A 175 10.04 -17.98 10.98
C LYS A 175 9.28 -17.78 12.28
N ASP A 176 8.72 -16.59 12.50
CA ASP A 176 7.84 -16.35 13.64
C ASP A 176 6.66 -17.34 13.64
N LYS A 177 6.28 -17.79 14.82
CA LYS A 177 5.30 -18.88 15.01
C LYS A 177 3.89 -18.50 14.61
N THR A 178 3.55 -17.23 14.60
CA THR A 178 2.20 -16.75 14.26
C THR A 178 2.19 -16.25 12.82
N GLN A 179 3.10 -15.34 12.53
CA GLN A 179 3.26 -14.71 11.23
C GLN A 179 3.60 -15.74 10.15
N GLY A 180 4.40 -16.77 10.44
CA GLY A 180 4.73 -17.83 9.47
C GLY A 180 3.53 -18.69 9.05
N GLU A 181 2.47 -18.73 9.86
CA GLU A 181 1.24 -19.48 9.60
C GLU A 181 0.22 -18.73 8.74
N TYR A 182 0.48 -17.46 8.43
CA TYR A 182 -0.40 -16.69 7.54
C TYR A 182 -0.32 -17.22 6.12
N PHE A 183 -1.42 -17.16 5.37
CA PHE A 183 -1.49 -17.69 4.00
C PHE A 183 -1.20 -16.58 2.98
N LEU A 184 -1.69 -16.72 1.74
CA LEU A 184 -1.52 -15.71 0.69
C LEU A 184 -1.97 -14.31 1.15
N GLN A 185 -3.02 -14.22 1.98
CA GLN A 185 -3.46 -12.94 2.55
C GLN A 185 -2.32 -12.23 3.29
N GLY A 186 -1.56 -12.93 4.14
CA GLY A 186 -0.49 -12.31 4.91
C GLY A 186 0.72 -11.95 4.06
N VAL A 187 0.95 -12.67 2.95
CA VAL A 187 1.98 -12.31 1.97
C VAL A 187 1.59 -11.02 1.24
N MET A 188 0.34 -10.91 0.79
CA MET A 188 -0.12 -9.76 0.01
C MET A 188 -0.40 -8.52 0.88
N ALA A 189 -0.85 -8.68 2.13
CA ALA A 189 -1.12 -7.55 3.02
C ALA A 189 0.13 -6.69 3.28
N GLU A 190 1.27 -7.33 3.57
CA GLU A 190 2.56 -6.64 3.76
C GLU A 190 3.08 -6.02 2.47
N LEU A 191 2.87 -6.68 1.33
CA LEU A 191 3.22 -6.13 0.03
C LEU A 191 2.38 -4.88 -0.28
N ASN A 192 1.06 -4.96 -0.15
CA ASN A 192 0.17 -3.84 -0.43
C ASN A 192 0.47 -2.65 0.48
N ALA A 193 0.64 -2.88 1.78
CA ALA A 193 1.05 -1.85 2.73
C ALA A 193 2.41 -1.23 2.37
N GLY A 194 3.40 -2.05 2.03
CA GLY A 194 4.70 -1.57 1.57
C GLY A 194 4.61 -0.74 0.29
N LEU A 195 3.72 -1.11 -0.64
CA LEU A 195 3.48 -0.37 -1.87
C LEU A 195 2.76 0.97 -1.61
N MET A 196 2.27 1.23 -0.40
CA MET A 196 1.75 2.52 0.05
C MET A 196 2.81 3.31 0.83
N GLY A 197 3.57 2.63 1.70
CA GLY A 197 4.65 3.22 2.48
C GLY A 197 5.83 3.72 1.63
N LEU A 198 6.21 2.98 0.59
CA LEU A 198 7.31 3.37 -0.32
C LEU A 198 7.06 4.71 -1.02
N PRO A 199 5.94 4.93 -1.72
CA PRO A 199 5.63 6.25 -2.27
C PRO A 199 5.54 7.33 -1.21
N ALA A 200 4.87 7.05 -0.08
CA ALA A 200 4.70 7.97 1.03
C ALA A 200 6.04 8.52 1.55
N ALA A 201 7.07 7.66 1.62
CA ALA A 201 8.44 8.04 1.97
C ALA A 201 9.21 8.71 0.83
N THR A 202 9.07 8.18 -0.40
CA THR A 202 9.84 8.62 -1.56
C THR A 202 9.61 10.10 -1.84
N VAL A 203 8.37 10.57 -1.74
CA VAL A 203 7.98 11.94 -2.11
C VAL A 203 8.29 12.96 -1.02
N VAL A 204 8.90 12.55 0.09
CA VAL A 204 9.34 13.44 1.18
C VAL A 204 10.76 13.10 1.64
N GLY A 205 11.50 12.30 0.87
CA GLY A 205 12.75 11.67 1.28
C GLY A 205 13.83 12.67 1.73
N GLU A 206 13.79 13.91 1.26
CA GLU A 206 14.72 14.97 1.67
C GLU A 206 14.52 15.42 3.13
N TYR A 207 13.33 15.26 3.67
CA TYR A 207 12.98 15.65 5.04
C TYR A 207 13.18 14.55 6.07
N ILE A 208 13.43 13.32 5.61
CA ILE A 208 13.67 12.16 6.47
C ILE A 208 15.08 12.28 7.08
N LYS A 209 15.15 12.33 8.42
CA LYS A 209 16.40 12.55 9.17
C LYS A 209 16.91 11.30 9.88
N GLY A 210 16.02 10.43 10.35
CA GLY A 210 16.35 9.17 11.01
C GLY A 210 16.04 7.92 10.18
N VAL A 211 15.79 6.82 10.90
CA VAL A 211 15.59 5.47 10.34
C VAL A 211 14.13 5.15 10.00
N GLY A 212 13.18 6.06 10.27
CA GLY A 212 11.75 5.77 10.17
C GLY A 212 11.25 5.30 8.79
N ALA A 213 12.00 5.54 7.71
CA ALA A 213 11.67 5.10 6.35
C ALA A 213 12.74 4.22 5.69
N SER A 214 13.78 3.82 6.44
CA SER A 214 15.01 3.24 5.90
C SER A 214 14.87 1.84 5.32
N ASN A 215 13.72 1.20 5.47
CA ASN A 215 13.41 -0.13 4.93
C ASN A 215 12.25 -0.12 3.93
N SER A 216 11.74 1.04 3.50
CA SER A 216 10.57 1.10 2.59
C SER A 216 10.80 0.36 1.28
N ARG A 217 11.99 0.50 0.68
CA ARG A 217 12.38 -0.27 -0.52
C ARG A 217 12.54 -1.75 -0.22
N ASP A 218 13.12 -2.11 0.93
CA ASP A 218 13.33 -3.50 1.33
C ASP A 218 12.00 -4.23 1.55
N ILE A 219 10.99 -3.56 2.14
CA ILE A 219 9.66 -4.13 2.41
C ILE A 219 9.01 -4.54 1.09
N VAL A 220 8.94 -3.61 0.13
CA VAL A 220 8.36 -3.88 -1.19
C VAL A 220 9.14 -4.96 -1.93
N ALA A 221 10.48 -4.85 -1.94
CA ALA A 221 11.32 -5.80 -2.67
C ALA A 221 11.19 -7.23 -2.10
N THR A 222 11.19 -7.37 -0.78
CA THR A 222 11.14 -8.66 -0.09
C THR A 222 9.76 -9.29 -0.17
N ASN A 223 8.69 -8.53 0.07
CA ASN A 223 7.34 -9.11 0.01
C ASN A 223 6.91 -9.42 -1.43
N MET A 224 7.43 -8.70 -2.43
CA MET A 224 7.30 -9.11 -3.83
C MET A 224 8.01 -10.44 -4.10
N LEU A 225 9.24 -10.62 -3.59
CA LEU A 225 9.95 -11.89 -3.68
C LEU A 225 9.14 -13.01 -3.01
N TYR A 226 8.61 -12.77 -1.82
CA TYR A 226 7.80 -13.75 -1.11
C TYR A 226 6.55 -14.15 -1.87
N LEU A 227 5.85 -13.21 -2.50
CA LEU A 227 4.71 -13.50 -3.38
C LEU A 227 5.13 -14.43 -4.53
N GLN A 228 6.22 -14.13 -5.22
CA GLN A 228 6.73 -14.96 -6.32
C GLN A 228 7.11 -16.37 -5.84
N LEU A 229 7.81 -16.48 -4.71
CA LEU A 229 8.18 -17.77 -4.11
C LEU A 229 6.94 -18.56 -3.65
N TYR A 230 5.94 -17.88 -3.09
CA TYR A 230 4.67 -18.48 -2.70
C TYR A 230 3.95 -19.05 -3.91
N LEU A 231 3.87 -18.31 -5.03
CA LEU A 231 3.31 -18.82 -6.28
C LEU A 231 4.08 -20.03 -6.82
N ARG A 232 5.41 -20.07 -6.65
CA ARG A 232 6.22 -21.24 -7.05
C ARG A 232 5.88 -22.47 -6.21
N VAL A 233 5.79 -22.32 -4.89
CA VAL A 233 5.38 -23.42 -3.98
C VAL A 233 3.95 -23.84 -4.26
N ALA A 234 3.04 -22.89 -4.53
CA ALA A 234 1.67 -23.20 -4.92
C ALA A 234 1.65 -24.11 -6.15
N LYS A 235 2.41 -23.75 -7.19
CA LYS A 235 2.50 -24.54 -8.43
C LYS A 235 3.14 -25.92 -8.21
N SER A 236 4.23 -26.00 -7.45
CA SER A 236 5.00 -27.25 -7.31
C SER A 236 4.40 -28.25 -6.33
N SER A 237 3.71 -27.76 -5.30
CA SER A 237 3.35 -28.57 -4.13
C SER A 237 1.86 -28.51 -3.77
N HIS A 238 1.12 -27.54 -4.31
CA HIS A 238 -0.31 -27.34 -4.01
C HIS A 238 -1.13 -27.17 -5.29
N ALA A 239 -1.07 -28.17 -6.18
CA ALA A 239 -1.63 -28.10 -7.54
C ALA A 239 -3.11 -27.70 -7.58
N ASP A 240 -3.94 -28.23 -6.68
CA ASP A 240 -5.37 -27.87 -6.59
C ASP A 240 -5.59 -26.40 -6.22
N TYR A 241 -4.79 -25.90 -5.29
CA TYR A 241 -4.84 -24.50 -4.89
C TYR A 241 -4.34 -23.59 -6.03
N TRP A 242 -3.21 -23.93 -6.65
CA TRP A 242 -2.69 -23.23 -7.82
C TRP A 242 -3.73 -23.15 -8.95
N ALA A 243 -4.41 -24.24 -9.27
CA ALA A 243 -5.46 -24.26 -10.29
C ALA A 243 -6.63 -23.31 -9.95
N LYS A 244 -6.98 -23.16 -8.67
CA LYS A 244 -8.01 -22.20 -8.24
C LYS A 244 -7.54 -20.76 -8.43
N ILE A 245 -6.39 -20.40 -7.87
CA ILE A 245 -5.91 -19.01 -7.89
C ILE A 245 -5.46 -18.56 -9.29
N LYS A 246 -4.94 -19.45 -10.14
CA LYS A 246 -4.61 -19.16 -11.54
C LYS A 246 -5.85 -18.92 -12.41
N ASN A 247 -7.02 -19.36 -11.97
CA ASN A 247 -8.28 -19.10 -12.65
C ASN A 247 -9.07 -17.95 -12.04
N GLU A 248 -8.52 -17.22 -11.06
CA GLU A 248 -9.16 -16.07 -10.40
C GLU A 248 -8.72 -14.76 -11.07
N PRO A 249 -9.53 -14.13 -11.95
CA PRO A 249 -9.09 -12.98 -12.73
C PRO A 249 -8.75 -11.77 -11.86
N ALA A 250 -9.50 -11.55 -10.78
CA ALA A 250 -9.27 -10.40 -9.89
C ALA A 250 -7.91 -10.52 -9.17
N LEU A 251 -7.52 -11.73 -8.78
CA LEU A 251 -6.25 -11.98 -8.12
C LEU A 251 -5.07 -11.87 -9.10
N ARG A 252 -5.23 -12.39 -10.32
CA ARG A 252 -4.22 -12.23 -11.38
C ARG A 252 -3.95 -10.76 -11.69
N GLU A 253 -5.02 -9.98 -11.77
CA GLU A 253 -4.93 -8.55 -12.06
C GLU A 253 -4.29 -7.77 -10.89
N LEU A 254 -4.63 -8.11 -9.65
CA LEU A 254 -4.01 -7.51 -8.48
C LEU A 254 -2.51 -7.83 -8.43
N VAL A 255 -2.11 -9.09 -8.57
CA VAL A 255 -0.70 -9.51 -8.56
C VAL A 255 0.09 -8.81 -9.67
N LEU A 256 -0.47 -8.70 -10.88
CA LEU A 256 0.16 -7.94 -11.97
C LEU A 256 0.32 -6.46 -11.59
N THR A 257 -0.74 -5.85 -11.06
CA THR A 257 -0.74 -4.44 -10.67
C THR A 257 0.31 -4.16 -9.61
N GLU A 258 0.37 -4.98 -8.56
CA GLU A 258 1.35 -4.87 -7.48
C GLU A 258 2.78 -5.01 -7.98
N PHE A 259 3.05 -5.95 -8.90
CA PHE A 259 4.37 -6.10 -9.51
C PHE A 259 4.79 -4.85 -10.30
N LEU A 260 3.93 -4.38 -11.22
CA LEU A 260 4.25 -3.22 -12.07
C LEU A 260 4.36 -1.94 -11.24
N ARG A 261 3.50 -1.77 -10.24
CA ARG A 261 3.52 -0.66 -9.31
C ARG A 261 4.75 -0.69 -8.40
N GLY A 262 5.17 -1.87 -7.95
CA GLY A 262 6.41 -2.07 -7.23
C GLY A 262 7.61 -1.64 -8.07
N ALA A 263 7.69 -2.08 -9.32
CA ALA A 263 8.75 -1.65 -10.25
C ALA A 263 8.76 -0.12 -10.43
N TYR A 264 7.58 0.48 -10.62
CA TYR A 264 7.41 1.92 -10.83
C TYR A 264 7.96 2.76 -9.66
N TRP A 265 7.64 2.37 -8.43
CA TRP A 265 8.07 3.09 -7.23
C TRP A 265 9.49 2.77 -6.82
N GLN A 266 9.98 1.55 -7.06
CA GLN A 266 11.39 1.21 -6.82
C GLN A 266 12.33 2.02 -7.72
N GLU A 267 11.95 2.22 -8.99
CA GLU A 267 12.69 3.06 -9.93
C GLU A 267 12.77 4.52 -9.44
N ARG A 268 11.63 5.09 -9.03
CA ARG A 268 11.55 6.47 -8.51
C ARG A 268 12.30 6.65 -7.20
N ALA A 269 12.17 5.70 -6.28
CA ALA A 269 12.87 5.72 -5.00
C ALA A 269 14.39 5.62 -5.18
N ALA A 270 14.85 4.81 -6.14
CA ALA A 270 16.27 4.70 -6.47
C ALA A 270 16.83 5.96 -7.15
N ALA A 271 16.02 6.66 -7.95
CA ALA A 271 16.39 7.92 -8.59
C ALA A 271 16.32 9.14 -7.65
N HIS A 272 15.71 9.00 -6.48
CA HIS A 272 15.57 10.09 -5.52
C HIS A 272 16.92 10.50 -4.93
N PRO A 273 17.23 11.80 -4.74
CA PRO A 273 18.48 12.23 -4.11
C PRO A 273 18.73 11.64 -2.71
N ALA A 274 17.66 11.29 -2.01
CA ALA A 274 17.69 10.63 -0.70
C ALA A 274 17.55 9.10 -0.77
N ALA A 275 17.82 8.45 -1.91
CA ALA A 275 17.63 7.00 -2.10
C ALA A 275 18.31 6.14 -1.01
N GLY A 276 19.47 6.56 -0.51
CA GLY A 276 20.18 5.87 0.57
C GLY A 276 19.46 5.87 1.92
N LYS A 277 18.41 6.69 2.10
CA LYS A 277 17.54 6.73 3.29
C LYS A 277 16.24 5.94 3.11
N LEU A 278 15.97 5.43 1.92
CA LEU A 278 14.72 4.74 1.59
C LEU A 278 14.88 3.22 1.57
N GLY A 279 16.11 2.70 1.68
CA GLY A 279 16.35 1.27 1.71
C GLY A 279 17.71 0.92 2.32
N GLY A 280 17.82 -0.30 2.82
CA GLY A 280 19.04 -0.89 3.31
C GLY A 280 20.02 -1.28 2.19
N PRO A 281 21.23 -1.70 2.56
CA PRO A 281 22.29 -2.04 1.59
C PRO A 281 21.94 -3.22 0.67
N ASN A 282 20.94 -4.04 1.04
CA ASN A 282 20.51 -5.19 0.27
C ASN A 282 19.35 -4.90 -0.69
N ALA A 283 18.68 -3.75 -0.60
CA ALA A 283 17.48 -3.45 -1.38
C ALA A 283 17.65 -3.74 -2.88
N THR A 284 18.73 -3.25 -3.50
CA THR A 284 19.02 -3.49 -4.93
C THR A 284 19.23 -4.98 -5.25
N LYS A 285 19.88 -5.74 -4.36
CA LYS A 285 20.12 -7.18 -4.55
C LYS A 285 18.82 -7.97 -4.44
N ILE A 286 17.93 -7.60 -3.52
CA ILE A 286 16.61 -8.21 -3.36
C ILE A 286 15.75 -7.90 -4.59
N ILE A 287 15.75 -6.65 -5.06
CA ILE A 287 15.05 -6.25 -6.29
C ILE A 287 15.53 -7.10 -7.47
N ALA A 288 16.83 -7.30 -7.65
CA ALA A 288 17.36 -8.12 -8.75
C ALA A 288 16.77 -9.54 -8.75
N LYS A 289 16.60 -10.16 -7.57
CA LYS A 289 15.96 -11.48 -7.45
C LYS A 289 14.52 -11.51 -7.92
N ASN A 290 13.78 -10.41 -7.78
CA ASN A 290 12.40 -10.33 -8.30
C ASN A 290 12.34 -10.48 -9.83
N TYR A 291 13.47 -10.26 -10.50
CA TYR A 291 13.66 -10.41 -11.93
C TYR A 291 14.45 -11.66 -12.34
N ASP A 292 14.75 -12.57 -11.41
CA ASP A 292 15.34 -13.86 -11.74
C ASP A 292 14.42 -14.62 -12.72
N PRO A 293 14.95 -15.35 -13.72
CA PRO A 293 14.14 -15.98 -14.75
C PRO A 293 13.01 -16.89 -14.21
N ALA A 294 13.28 -17.65 -13.15
CA ALA A 294 12.28 -18.52 -12.53
C ALA A 294 11.15 -17.75 -11.82
N ASN A 295 11.47 -16.57 -11.31
CA ASN A 295 10.56 -15.70 -10.58
C ASN A 295 9.68 -14.87 -11.53
N ILE A 296 10.25 -14.41 -12.65
CA ILE A 296 9.45 -13.82 -13.73
C ILE A 296 8.55 -14.88 -14.37
N ALA A 297 9.08 -16.06 -14.69
CA ALA A 297 8.29 -17.11 -15.34
C ALA A 297 7.03 -17.50 -14.55
N ILE A 298 7.12 -17.57 -13.21
CA ILE A 298 5.94 -17.88 -12.39
C ILE A 298 4.90 -16.74 -12.41
N LEU A 299 5.34 -15.47 -12.43
CA LEU A 299 4.44 -14.32 -12.52
C LEU A 299 3.77 -14.25 -13.88
N GLU A 300 4.52 -14.45 -14.97
CA GLU A 300 3.96 -14.44 -16.32
C GLU A 300 2.95 -15.57 -16.50
N GLU A 301 3.25 -16.77 -15.97
CA GLU A 301 2.32 -17.88 -16.01
C GLU A 301 1.06 -17.61 -15.17
N PHE A 302 1.22 -17.04 -13.98
CA PHE A 302 0.10 -16.74 -13.09
C PHE A 302 -0.81 -15.67 -13.68
N THR A 303 -0.22 -14.55 -14.09
CA THR A 303 -0.95 -13.38 -14.59
C THR A 303 -1.42 -13.59 -16.03
N GLY A 304 -0.76 -14.46 -16.80
CA GLY A 304 -0.97 -14.63 -18.24
C GLY A 304 -0.42 -13.47 -19.06
N ARG A 305 0.53 -12.70 -18.52
CA ARG A 305 1.09 -11.49 -19.14
C ARG A 305 2.60 -11.60 -19.23
N LYS A 306 3.16 -11.22 -20.38
CA LYS A 306 4.60 -11.09 -20.54
C LYS A 306 5.09 -9.82 -19.88
N LEU A 307 6.19 -9.89 -19.14
CA LEU A 307 6.74 -8.78 -18.38
C LEU A 307 7.96 -8.23 -19.11
N ARG A 308 8.11 -6.90 -19.12
CA ARG A 308 9.35 -6.30 -19.58
C ARG A 308 10.41 -6.44 -18.49
N VAL A 309 11.48 -7.18 -18.80
CA VAL A 309 12.56 -7.49 -17.85
C VAL A 309 13.90 -6.83 -18.20
N GLN A 310 13.97 -6.13 -19.34
CA GLN A 310 15.18 -5.46 -19.85
C GLN A 310 14.81 -4.18 -20.61
N GLY A 311 15.76 -3.28 -20.82
CA GLY A 311 15.61 -2.11 -21.70
C GLY A 311 14.92 -0.88 -21.09
N GLY A 312 14.80 -0.82 -19.76
CA GLY A 312 14.06 0.24 -19.06
C GLY A 312 12.55 -0.04 -19.00
N GLN A 313 11.82 0.74 -18.20
CA GLN A 313 10.37 0.60 -18.00
C GLN A 313 9.94 -0.79 -17.48
N LEU A 314 10.58 -1.26 -16.39
CA LEU A 314 10.25 -2.53 -15.73
C LEU A 314 8.83 -2.56 -15.12
N HIS A 315 8.13 -1.43 -15.15
CA HIS A 315 6.74 -1.25 -14.77
C HIS A 315 5.75 -1.46 -15.94
N CYS A 316 6.19 -2.12 -17.02
CA CYS A 316 5.36 -2.43 -18.18
C CYS A 316 5.29 -3.94 -18.50
N THR A 317 4.18 -4.35 -19.12
CA THR A 317 4.10 -5.63 -19.83
C THR A 317 4.81 -5.55 -21.17
N ALA A 318 5.30 -6.68 -21.67
CA ALA A 318 5.79 -6.84 -23.03
C ALA A 318 4.64 -7.16 -24.00
N ASP A 319 4.95 -7.09 -25.30
CA ASP A 319 4.07 -7.48 -26.40
C ASP A 319 3.87 -9.01 -26.47
#